data_AF-A0AAD9UDW0-F1
#
_entry.id   AF-A0AAD9UDW0-F1
#
_cell.length_a   1.000
_cell.length_b   1.000
_cell.length_c   1.000
_cell.angle_alpha   90.00
_cell.angle_beta   90.00
_cell.angle_gamma   90.00
#
_symmetry.space_group_name_H-M   'P 1'
#
loop_
_entity.id
_entity.type
_entity.pdbx_description
1 polymer ?
#
loop_
_entity_poly.entity_id
_entity_poly.type
_entity_poly.pdbx_seq_one_letter_code
_entity_poly.pdbx_strand_id
1 'polypeptide(L)'
;MCPYGIKARYTVQSCCPPSYMDGADAFTMRHLRSFMRITWMDKVKNKEILERTGLPSMEDLLIRKHLRWTGHLMRMSPDKLPKQILYSQLSSDHRKRGRPRLRLKDTLKRNLKLRGIKTDSHSREINGEQ
;
A
#
# COMPACT_ATOMS: atom_id res chain seq x y z
N MET A 1 17.95 -4.35 25.13
CA MET A 1 18.29 -5.40 24.16
C MET A 1 17.04 -6.22 23.88
N CYS A 2 16.65 -6.45 22.63
CA CYS A 2 15.51 -7.32 22.34
C CYS A 2 15.84 -8.77 22.75
N PRO A 3 15.00 -9.46 23.53
CA PRO A 3 15.28 -10.78 24.09
C PRO A 3 15.31 -11.94 23.07
N TYR A 4 15.11 -11.66 21.78
CA TYR A 4 15.08 -12.67 20.71
C TYR A 4 16.16 -12.35 19.68
N GLY A 5 17.36 -12.91 19.87
CA GLY A 5 18.61 -12.67 19.14
C GLY A 5 18.62 -12.95 17.63
N ILE A 6 17.56 -12.63 16.91
CA ILE A 6 17.46 -12.71 15.45
C ILE A 6 17.84 -11.33 14.89
N LYS A 7 19.09 -11.17 14.44
CA LYS A 7 19.51 -10.01 13.62
C LYS A 7 18.87 -10.13 12.25
N ALA A 8 17.60 -9.82 12.17
CA ALA A 8 16.88 -10.00 10.94
C ALA A 8 17.02 -8.77 10.06
N ARG A 9 17.77 -8.93 8.97
CA ARG A 9 17.76 -8.01 7.84
C ARG A 9 16.52 -8.26 6.98
N TYR A 10 15.31 -8.26 7.54
CA TYR A 10 14.11 -8.21 6.71
C TYR A 10 13.87 -6.78 6.26
N THR A 11 14.39 -6.44 5.07
CA THR A 11 13.83 -5.31 4.32
C THR A 11 12.42 -5.72 3.91
N VAL A 12 11.41 -5.39 4.73
CA VAL A 12 10.00 -5.52 4.37
C VAL A 12 9.68 -4.44 3.34
N GLN A 13 10.16 -4.71 2.13
CA GLN A 13 10.06 -3.84 0.98
C GLN A 13 8.61 -3.93 0.49
N SER A 14 7.85 -2.83 0.57
CA SER A 14 6.56 -2.82 -0.11
C SER A 14 6.80 -2.90 -1.61
N CYS A 15 6.35 -3.98 -2.25
CA CYS A 15 6.70 -4.35 -3.63
C CYS A 15 6.10 -3.48 -4.75
N CYS A 16 5.38 -2.40 -4.45
CA CYS A 16 4.82 -1.52 -5.48
C CYS A 16 5.43 -0.12 -5.38
N PRO A 17 6.56 0.14 -6.06
CA PRO A 17 6.91 1.52 -6.38
C PRO A 17 5.78 2.15 -7.23
N PRO A 18 5.50 3.47 -7.11
CA PRO A 18 4.45 4.14 -7.87
C PRO A 18 4.48 3.86 -9.38
N SER A 19 5.67 3.65 -9.95
CA SER A 19 5.87 3.31 -11.37
C SER A 19 5.22 1.99 -11.80
N TYR A 20 4.94 1.06 -10.88
CA TYR A 20 4.22 -0.17 -11.20
C TYR A 20 2.71 0.06 -11.36
N MET A 21 2.15 1.06 -10.64
CA MET A 21 0.72 1.38 -10.73
C MET A 21 0.37 1.96 -12.09
N ASP A 22 1.24 2.82 -12.62
CA ASP A 22 1.06 3.48 -13.92
C ASP A 22 0.83 2.48 -15.06
N GLY A 23 1.54 1.35 -15.04
CA GLY A 23 1.39 0.30 -16.05
C GLY A 23 0.06 -0.45 -15.98
N ALA A 24 -0.41 -0.76 -14.76
CA ALA A 24 -1.68 -1.44 -14.56
C ALA A 24 -2.88 -0.55 -14.91
N ASP A 25 -2.83 0.73 -14.56
CA ASP A 25 -3.85 1.69 -14.94
C ASP A 25 -3.86 1.93 -16.45
N ALA A 26 -2.69 2.03 -17.10
CA ALA A 26 -2.59 2.16 -18.55
C ALA A 26 -3.20 0.95 -19.29
N PHE A 27 -2.92 -0.27 -18.81
CA PHE A 27 -3.51 -1.49 -19.34
C PHE A 27 -5.03 -1.47 -19.22
N THR A 28 -5.56 -1.19 -18.03
CA THR A 28 -7.01 -1.15 -17.78
C THR A 28 -7.68 -0.09 -18.66
N MET A 29 -7.12 1.11 -18.76
CA MET A 29 -7.66 2.19 -19.60
C MET A 29 -7.67 1.84 -21.08
N ARG A 30 -6.62 1.18 -21.58
CA ARG A 30 -6.57 0.71 -22.98
C ARG A 30 -7.67 -0.30 -23.27
N HIS A 31 -7.89 -1.26 -22.38
CA HIS A 31 -8.93 -2.29 -22.55
C HIS A 31 -10.33 -1.70 -22.46
N LEU A 32 -10.59 -0.83 -21.48
CA LEU A 32 -11.90 -0.19 -21.33
C LEU A 32 -12.25 0.71 -22.51
N ARG A 33 -11.27 1.48 -23.02
CA ARG A 33 -11.46 2.28 -24.25
C ARG A 33 -11.79 1.41 -25.46
N SER A 34 -11.07 0.30 -25.63
CA SER A 34 -11.32 -0.65 -26.71
C SER A 34 -12.72 -1.27 -26.61
N PHE A 35 -13.12 -1.70 -25.41
CA PHE A 35 -14.43 -2.30 -25.16
C PHE A 35 -15.58 -1.32 -25.42
N MET A 36 -15.45 -0.07 -24.97
CA MET A 36 -16.46 0.97 -25.17
C MET A 36 -16.37 1.66 -26.54
N ARG A 37 -15.43 1.25 -27.40
CA ARG A 37 -15.15 1.83 -28.72
C ARG A 37 -14.86 3.34 -28.67
N ILE A 38 -14.21 3.80 -27.61
CA ILE A 38 -13.83 5.21 -27.41
C ILE A 38 -12.53 5.48 -28.16
N THR A 39 -12.58 6.44 -29.06
CA THR A 39 -11.44 6.92 -29.83
C THR A 39 -10.81 8.15 -29.17
N TRP A 40 -9.66 8.57 -29.68
CA TRP A 40 -9.00 9.80 -29.25
C TRP A 40 -9.80 11.07 -29.58
N MET A 41 -10.69 11.03 -30.58
CA MET A 41 -11.54 12.16 -30.99
C MET A 41 -12.61 12.49 -29.94
N ASP A 42 -13.06 11.49 -29.18
CA ASP A 42 -14.13 11.66 -28.20
C ASP A 42 -13.69 12.46 -26.96
N LYS A 43 -12.38 12.65 -26.75
CA LYS A 43 -11.78 13.44 -25.65
C LYS A 43 -12.31 13.11 -24.25
N VAL A 44 -12.81 11.88 -24.05
CA VAL A 44 -13.39 11.40 -22.79
C VAL A 44 -12.30 11.26 -21.71
N LYS A 45 -12.56 11.69 -20.49
CA LYS A 45 -11.60 11.59 -19.38
C LYS A 45 -11.57 10.17 -18.81
N ASN A 46 -10.42 9.72 -18.27
CA ASN A 46 -10.29 8.37 -17.67
C ASN A 46 -11.28 8.15 -16.51
N LYS A 47 -11.53 9.18 -15.69
CA LYS A 47 -12.49 9.12 -14.58
C LYS A 47 -13.91 8.81 -15.09
N GLU A 48 -14.29 9.43 -16.19
CA GLU A 48 -15.61 9.23 -16.80
C GLU A 48 -15.77 7.80 -17.35
N ILE A 49 -14.71 7.22 -17.91
CA ILE A 49 -14.71 5.82 -18.36
C ILE A 49 -14.91 4.86 -17.18
N LEU A 50 -14.24 5.12 -16.05
CA LEU A 50 -14.41 4.35 -14.82
C LEU A 50 -15.83 4.48 -14.25
N GLU A 51 -16.38 5.69 -14.22
CA GLU A 51 -17.75 5.94 -13.76
C GLU A 51 -18.79 5.24 -14.64
N ARG A 52 -18.67 5.32 -15.97
CA ARG A 52 -19.56 4.64 -16.92
C ARG A 52 -19.52 3.11 -16.78
N THR A 53 -18.37 2.55 -16.43
CA THR A 53 -18.19 1.10 -16.27
C THR A 53 -18.51 0.62 -14.85
N GLY A 54 -18.73 1.53 -13.90
CA GLY A 54 -18.88 1.22 -12.48
C GLY A 54 -17.62 0.59 -11.87
N LEU A 55 -16.47 0.70 -12.55
CA LEU A 55 -15.24 0.08 -12.11
C LEU A 55 -14.40 1.06 -11.28
N PRO A 56 -13.77 0.58 -10.20
CA PRO A 56 -12.81 1.37 -9.45
C PRO A 56 -11.49 1.50 -10.21
N SER A 57 -10.73 2.55 -9.91
CA SER A 57 -9.33 2.67 -10.36
C SER A 57 -8.47 1.50 -9.84
N MET A 58 -7.38 1.16 -10.53
CA MET A 58 -6.47 0.12 -10.03
C MET A 58 -5.83 0.53 -8.71
N GLU A 59 -5.49 1.82 -8.56
CA GLU A 59 -5.01 2.37 -7.30
C GLU A 59 -6.00 2.09 -6.16
N ASP A 60 -7.30 2.35 -6.39
CA ASP A 60 -8.35 2.12 -5.40
C ASP A 60 -8.48 0.65 -5.00
N LEU A 61 -8.37 -0.25 -5.97
CA LEU A 61 -8.43 -1.69 -5.75
C LEU A 61 -7.23 -2.18 -4.92
N LEU A 62 -6.04 -1.68 -5.24
CA LEU A 62 -4.81 -2.06 -4.55
C LEU A 62 -4.78 -1.53 -3.12
N ILE A 63 -5.19 -0.29 -2.89
CA ILE A 63 -5.36 0.29 -1.55
C ILE A 63 -6.34 -0.57 -0.74
N ARG A 64 -7.50 -0.93 -1.30
CA ARG A 64 -8.49 -1.78 -0.61
C ARG A 64 -7.94 -3.16 -0.26
N LYS A 65 -7.25 -3.83 -1.20
CA LYS A 65 -6.61 -5.13 -0.93
C LYS A 65 -5.55 -5.02 0.16
N HIS A 66 -4.74 -3.98 0.11
CA HIS A 66 -3.69 -3.73 1.09
C HIS A 66 -4.28 -3.51 2.49
N LEU A 67 -5.30 -2.66 2.62
CA LEU A 67 -5.98 -2.40 3.90
C LEU A 67 -6.69 -3.64 4.43
N ARG A 68 -7.30 -4.46 3.57
CA ARG A 68 -7.92 -5.73 3.96
C ARG A 68 -6.89 -6.71 4.53
N TRP A 69 -5.75 -6.83 3.85
CA TRP A 69 -4.65 -7.68 4.32
C TRP A 69 -4.08 -7.19 5.65
N THR A 70 -3.94 -5.88 5.84
CA THR A 70 -3.46 -5.37 7.13
C THR A 70 -4.46 -5.47 8.24
N GLY A 71 -5.76 -5.29 7.96
CA GLY A 71 -6.80 -5.61 8.94
C GLY A 71 -6.74 -7.07 9.38
N HIS A 72 -6.42 -7.99 8.45
CA HIS A 72 -6.19 -9.39 8.78
C HIS A 72 -4.93 -9.58 9.65
N LEU A 73 -3.82 -8.92 9.33
CA LEU A 73 -2.61 -8.94 10.18
C LEU A 73 -2.88 -8.43 11.59
N MET A 74 -3.69 -7.39 11.77
CA MET A 74 -4.03 -6.84 13.09
C MET A 74 -4.79 -7.86 13.94
N ARG A 75 -5.71 -8.61 13.35
CA ARG A 75 -6.49 -9.66 14.04
C ARG A 75 -5.69 -10.96 14.30
N MET A 76 -4.56 -11.15 13.64
CA MET A 76 -3.70 -12.32 13.83
C MET A 76 -3.02 -12.30 15.21
N SER A 77 -2.70 -13.46 15.79
CA SER A 77 -1.99 -13.53 17.08
C SER A 77 -0.58 -12.94 16.96
N PRO A 78 -0.06 -12.30 18.03
CA PRO A 78 1.27 -11.65 18.02
C PRO A 78 2.42 -12.65 17.82
N ASP A 79 2.21 -13.93 18.07
CA ASP A 79 3.22 -14.99 17.88
C ASP A 79 3.47 -15.32 16.41
N LYS A 80 2.61 -14.84 15.50
CA LYS A 80 2.76 -15.10 14.07
C LYS A 80 3.79 -14.15 13.46
N LEU A 81 4.75 -14.76 12.75
CA LEU A 81 5.83 -14.06 12.05
C LEU A 81 5.38 -12.83 11.25
N PRO A 82 4.28 -12.84 10.47
CA PRO A 82 3.88 -11.66 9.69
C PRO A 82 3.54 -10.45 10.56
N LYS A 83 2.92 -10.67 11.73
CA LYS A 83 2.60 -9.61 12.69
C LYS A 83 3.87 -9.14 13.40
N GLN A 84 4.74 -10.06 13.82
CA GLN A 84 6.05 -9.72 14.40
C GLN A 84 6.91 -8.88 13.45
N ILE A 85 6.98 -9.26 12.17
CA ILE A 85 7.72 -8.52 11.15
C ILE A 85 7.13 -7.12 10.95
N LEU A 86 5.80 -6.98 10.94
CA LEU A 86 5.14 -5.70 10.81
C LEU A 86 5.50 -4.73 11.96
N TYR A 87 5.54 -5.22 13.20
CA TYR A 87 5.88 -4.39 14.37
C TYR A 87 7.37 -4.31 14.66
N SER A 88 8.17 -5.23 14.12
CA SER A 88 9.62 -5.27 14.35
C SER A 88 10.25 -3.91 14.04
N GLN A 89 10.94 -3.37 15.04
CA GLN A 89 11.74 -2.18 14.85
C GLN A 89 12.96 -2.60 14.03
N LEU A 90 13.07 -2.10 12.81
CA LEU A 90 14.28 -2.25 12.03
C LEU A 90 15.34 -1.39 12.72
N SER A 91 16.26 -2.03 13.42
CA SER A 91 17.35 -1.44 14.22
C SER A 91 18.37 -0.62 13.41
N SER A 92 18.02 -0.21 12.19
CA SER A 92 18.85 0.60 11.33
C SER A 92 18.09 1.87 10.97
N ASP A 93 18.38 2.90 11.74
CA ASP A 93 17.88 4.27 11.56
C ASP A 93 18.62 5.02 10.43
N HIS A 94 19.64 4.40 9.84
CA HIS A 94 20.43 5.02 8.77
C HIS A 94 19.83 4.75 7.39
N ARG A 95 19.17 5.76 6.82
CA ARG A 95 18.56 5.69 5.48
C ARG A 95 19.44 6.41 4.47
N LYS A 96 19.61 5.84 3.28
CA LYS A 96 20.32 6.52 2.18
C LYS A 96 19.61 7.82 1.83
N ARG A 97 20.39 8.90 1.65
CA ARG A 97 19.88 10.20 1.17
C ARG A 97 19.30 10.05 -0.24
N GLY A 98 18.17 10.70 -0.54
CA GLY A 98 17.50 10.65 -1.85
C GLY A 98 16.07 10.13 -1.77
N ARG A 99 15.67 9.22 -2.69
CA ARG A 99 14.35 8.55 -2.70
C ARG A 99 14.47 7.08 -2.24
N PRO A 100 14.58 6.80 -0.92
CA PRO A 100 14.48 5.45 -0.39
C PRO A 100 13.18 4.76 -0.81
N ARG A 101 13.23 3.43 -0.97
CA ARG A 101 12.01 2.63 -1.08
C ARG A 101 11.15 2.81 0.19
N LEU A 102 9.84 2.86 -0.02
CA LEU A 102 8.87 2.94 1.06
C LEU A 102 8.90 1.63 1.87
N ARG A 103 8.86 1.76 3.19
CA ARG A 103 8.64 0.61 4.08
C ARG A 103 7.16 0.24 4.05
N LEU A 104 6.85 -0.99 4.47
CA LEU A 104 5.45 -1.41 4.64
C LEU A 104 4.66 -0.45 5.55
N LYS A 105 5.24 -0.02 6.69
CA LYS A 105 4.65 0.99 7.58
C LYS A 105 4.39 2.34 6.87
N ASP A 106 5.31 2.80 6.02
CA ASP A 106 5.18 4.07 5.30
C ASP A 106 4.05 4.00 4.25
N THR A 107 3.98 2.89 3.52
CA THR A 107 2.92 2.61 2.53
C THR A 107 1.55 2.50 3.19
N LEU A 108 1.49 1.87 4.37
CA LEU A 108 0.26 1.81 5.17
C LEU A 108 -0.22 3.18 5.63
N LYS A 109 0.68 4.01 6.18
CA LYS A 109 0.35 5.38 6.55
C LYS A 109 -0.16 6.19 5.36
N ARG A 110 0.43 6.03 4.17
CA ARG A 110 -0.08 6.66 2.94
C ARG A 110 -1.49 6.18 2.60
N ASN A 111 -1.71 4.86 2.58
CA ASN A 111 -3.01 4.28 2.23
C ASN A 111 -4.13 4.69 3.19
N LEU A 112 -3.84 4.76 4.50
CA LEU A 112 -4.78 5.23 5.52
C LEU A 112 -5.13 6.71 5.33
N LYS A 113 -4.13 7.55 5.02
CA LYS A 113 -4.35 8.97 4.69
C LYS A 113 -5.22 9.14 3.44
N LEU A 114 -4.96 8.36 2.37
CA LEU A 114 -5.75 8.39 1.14
C LEU A 114 -7.22 7.99 1.37
N ARG A 115 -7.50 7.19 2.40
CA ARG A 115 -8.87 6.81 2.80
C ARG A 115 -9.46 7.65 3.94
N GLY A 116 -8.77 8.69 4.40
CA GLY A 116 -9.27 9.59 5.44
C GLY A 116 -9.35 8.98 6.85
N ILE A 117 -8.66 7.86 7.10
CA ILE A 117 -8.66 7.21 8.43
C ILE A 117 -7.62 7.91 9.31
N LYS A 118 -8.05 8.55 10.41
CA LYS A 118 -7.18 9.26 11.36
C LYS A 118 -6.20 8.27 12.03
N THR A 119 -4.90 8.55 11.92
CA THR A 119 -3.79 7.71 12.41
C THR A 119 -3.41 7.94 13.88
N ASP A 120 -4.14 8.76 14.62
CA ASP A 120 -3.71 9.33 15.90
C ASP A 120 -3.80 8.36 17.09
N SER A 121 -4.87 7.56 17.17
CA SER A 121 -5.07 6.58 18.25
C SER A 121 -4.23 5.30 18.11
N HIS A 122 -3.79 4.96 16.90
CA HIS A 122 -3.13 3.69 16.58
C HIS A 122 -1.59 3.81 16.54
N SER A 123 -1.06 5.01 16.68
CA SER A 123 0.37 5.29 16.65
C SER A 123 1.11 4.65 17.83
N ARG A 124 0.49 4.56 19.02
CA ARG A 124 1.06 3.94 20.23
C ARG A 124 1.34 2.43 20.08
N GLU A 125 0.38 1.68 19.52
CA GLU A 125 0.56 0.25 19.26
C GLU A 125 1.55 -0.02 18.11
N ILE A 126 1.62 0.86 17.11
CA ILE A 126 2.53 0.74 15.95
C ILE A 126 3.99 1.08 16.33
N ASN A 127 4.19 1.90 17.37
CA ASN A 127 5.49 2.28 17.92
C ASN A 127 5.97 1.33 19.02
N GLY A 128 5.10 0.47 19.56
CA GLY A 128 5.48 -0.57 20.52
C GLY A 128 5.74 -0.05 21.93
N GLU A 129 4.92 0.89 22.41
CA GLU A 129 4.89 1.25 23.83
C GLU A 129 3.84 0.37 24.54
N GLN A 130 4.32 -0.63 25.26
CA GLN A 130 3.75 -1.12 26.52
C GLN A 130 4.79 -0.89 27.61
#